data_AF-B0RD35-F1
#
_entry.id   AF-B0RD35-F1
#
_cell.length_a   1.000
_cell.length_b   1.000
_cell.length_c   1.000
_cell.angle_alpha   90.00
_cell.angle_beta   90.00
_cell.angle_gamma   90.00
#
_symmetry.space_group_name_H-M   'P 1'
#
loop_
_entity.id
_entity.type
_entity.pdbx_description
1 polymer ?
#
loop_
_entity_poly.entity_id
_entity_poly.type
_entity_poly.pdbx_seq_one_letter_code
_entity_poly.pdbx_strand_id
1 'polypeptide(L)'
;MNKKQTIIRDGIAAIISRLDPDIHRDLEGDRDAYLRLVATVADIDAEAHDTLRDAVHSARAAGASWERIGDTLRISRQAAQQRFGQEARPVGTRGRRLSPVTAFTEMERLEEAGRHGWHSVAFGTLYHDLVQDDQQWEYRRVSVFSSRHALEAEGWERIGSMWIPWAYYARPTGEPPLPEPAEASVGIEPAA
;
A
#
# COMPACT_ATOMS: atom_id res chain seq x y z
N MET A 1 32.00 3.55 6.36
CA MET A 1 30.56 3.24 6.39
C MET A 1 29.78 4.55 6.39
N ASN A 2 28.72 4.69 5.59
CA ASN A 2 27.94 5.95 5.55
C ASN A 2 27.10 6.10 6.84
N LYS A 3 26.99 7.32 7.40
CA LYS A 3 26.17 7.62 8.59
C LYS A 3 24.76 7.02 8.50
N LYS A 4 24.13 7.08 7.32
CA LYS A 4 22.80 6.48 7.05
C LYS A 4 22.79 4.97 7.28
N GLN A 5 23.81 4.25 6.78
CA GLN A 5 23.90 2.79 6.95
C GLN A 5 24.06 2.39 8.41
N THR A 6 24.77 3.20 9.18
CA THR A 6 24.97 2.96 10.62
C THR A 6 23.64 3.10 11.37
N ILE A 7 22.91 4.19 11.13
CA ILE A 7 21.58 4.41 11.73
C ILE A 7 20.61 3.27 11.39
N ILE A 8 20.58 2.84 10.13
CA ILE A 8 19.70 1.73 9.71
C ILE A 8 20.08 0.43 10.43
N ARG A 9 21.38 0.10 10.49
CA ARG A 9 21.84 -1.12 11.16
C ARG A 9 21.49 -1.12 12.64
N ASP A 10 21.75 -0.01 13.33
CA ASP A 10 21.47 0.12 14.76
C ASP A 10 19.96 0.02 15.02
N GLY A 11 19.14 0.62 14.13
CA GLY A 11 17.68 0.49 14.17
C GLY A 11 17.21 -0.95 14.00
N ILE A 12 17.75 -1.68 13.02
CA ILE A 12 17.40 -3.11 12.80
C ILE A 12 17.80 -3.95 14.01
N ALA A 13 19.00 -3.75 14.56
CA ALA A 13 19.44 -4.47 15.76
C ALA A 13 18.54 -4.19 16.97
N ALA A 14 18.08 -2.94 17.12
CA ALA A 14 17.12 -2.56 18.16
C ALA A 14 15.75 -3.20 17.94
N ILE A 15 15.27 -3.32 16.69
CA ILE A 15 14.01 -4.01 16.37
C ILE A 15 14.12 -5.49 16.71
N ILE A 16 15.18 -6.17 16.25
CA ILE A 16 15.42 -7.59 16.53
C ILE A 16 15.44 -7.84 18.04
N SER A 17 16.17 -7.02 18.80
CA SER A 17 16.27 -7.17 20.26
C SER A 17 14.95 -6.88 20.99
N ARG A 18 14.00 -6.19 20.36
CA ARG A 18 12.65 -5.97 20.91
C ARG A 18 11.68 -7.09 20.57
N LEU A 19 11.82 -7.68 19.38
CA LEU A 19 11.01 -8.81 18.93
C LEU A 19 11.44 -10.11 19.63
N ASP A 20 12.73 -10.25 19.91
CA ASP A 20 13.32 -11.41 20.57
C ASP A 20 14.41 -10.97 21.57
N PRO A 21 14.04 -10.66 22.83
CA PRO A 21 14.97 -10.11 23.83
C PRO A 21 16.10 -11.06 24.24
N ASP A 22 15.89 -12.37 24.14
CA ASP A 22 16.86 -13.38 24.55
C ASP A 22 17.76 -13.86 23.40
N ILE A 23 17.48 -13.43 22.16
CA ILE A 23 18.20 -13.89 20.95
C ILE A 23 19.72 -13.83 21.08
N HIS A 24 20.29 -12.77 21.65
CA HIS A 24 21.74 -12.62 21.78
C HIS A 24 22.34 -13.66 22.73
N ARG A 25 21.61 -14.01 23.80
CA ARG A 25 22.04 -15.05 24.75
C ARG A 25 21.97 -16.42 24.09
N ASP A 26 20.87 -16.68 23.37
CA ASP A 26 20.60 -18.01 22.82
C ASP A 26 21.51 -18.35 21.64
N LEU A 27 21.95 -17.35 20.85
CA LEU A 27 22.89 -17.54 19.75
C LEU A 27 24.25 -18.13 20.17
N GLU A 28 24.63 -18.04 21.44
CA GLU A 28 25.88 -18.63 21.96
C GLU A 28 25.82 -20.15 22.11
N GLY A 29 24.62 -20.74 22.27
CA GLY A 29 24.47 -22.15 22.65
C GLY A 29 23.37 -22.93 21.92
N ASP A 30 22.46 -22.25 21.22
CA ASP A 30 21.31 -22.85 20.56
C ASP A 30 21.37 -22.60 19.04
N ARG A 31 21.37 -23.70 18.27
CA ARG A 31 21.35 -23.62 16.81
C ARG A 31 19.99 -23.12 16.30
N ASP A 32 18.90 -23.42 17.00
CA ASP A 32 17.56 -23.01 16.59
C ASP A 32 17.35 -21.49 16.81
N ALA A 33 18.14 -20.86 17.68
CA ALA A 33 18.21 -19.39 17.79
C ALA A 33 18.64 -18.73 16.47
N TYR A 34 19.53 -19.35 15.69
CA TYR A 34 19.88 -18.83 14.36
C TYR A 34 18.70 -18.92 13.38
N LEU A 35 17.86 -19.96 13.48
CA LEU A 35 16.66 -20.08 12.65
C LEU A 35 15.60 -19.05 13.05
N ARG A 36 15.42 -18.77 14.34
CA ARG A 36 14.57 -17.66 14.82
C ARG A 36 15.06 -16.31 14.30
N LEU A 37 16.37 -16.04 14.37
CA LEU A 37 16.95 -14.83 13.81
C LEU A 37 16.66 -14.70 12.30
N VAL A 38 16.80 -15.78 11.54
CA VAL A 38 16.46 -15.79 10.11
C VAL A 38 14.99 -15.46 9.89
N ALA A 39 14.07 -16.06 10.66
CA ALA A 39 12.64 -15.76 10.57
C ALA A 39 12.35 -14.29 10.88
N THR A 40 12.87 -13.76 11.99
CA THR A 40 12.70 -12.34 12.37
C THR A 40 13.25 -11.39 11.30
N VAL A 41 14.42 -11.68 10.73
CA VAL A 41 15.00 -10.83 9.67
C VAL A 41 14.20 -10.95 8.37
N ALA A 42 13.64 -12.11 8.06
CA ALA A 42 12.76 -12.29 6.91
C ALA A 42 11.47 -11.45 7.06
N ASP A 43 10.87 -11.40 8.25
CA ASP A 43 9.71 -10.56 8.52
C ASP A 43 10.04 -9.07 8.37
N ILE A 44 11.21 -8.64 8.85
CA ILE A 44 11.69 -7.26 8.68
C ILE A 44 11.93 -6.94 7.19
N ASP A 45 12.50 -7.86 6.43
CA ASP A 45 12.72 -7.69 4.99
C ASP A 45 11.40 -7.56 4.23
N ALA A 46 10.40 -8.37 4.56
CA ALA A 46 9.06 -8.27 4.00
C ALA A 46 8.43 -6.88 4.24
N GLU A 47 8.43 -6.40 5.49
CA GLU A 47 7.86 -5.08 5.81
C GLU A 47 8.64 -3.94 5.14
N ALA A 48 9.98 -4.05 5.07
CA ALA A 48 10.81 -3.08 4.36
C ALA A 48 10.55 -3.09 2.84
N HIS A 49 10.31 -4.27 2.27
CA HIS A 49 9.98 -4.43 0.85
C HIS A 49 8.62 -3.80 0.54
N ASP A 50 7.61 -4.06 1.37
CA ASP A 50 6.28 -3.48 1.21
C ASP A 50 6.33 -1.96 1.34
N THR A 51 7.04 -1.44 2.36
CA THR A 51 7.29 0.00 2.52
C THR A 51 7.99 0.61 1.30
N LEU A 52 8.93 -0.11 0.67
CA LEU A 52 9.60 0.36 -0.55
C LEU A 52 8.64 0.38 -1.75
N ARG A 53 7.84 -0.67 -1.94
CA ARG A 53 6.82 -0.74 -3.00
C ARG A 53 5.87 0.45 -2.87
N ASP A 54 5.44 0.70 -1.64
CA ASP A 54 4.61 1.82 -1.25
C ASP A 54 5.20 3.19 -1.62
N ALA A 55 6.46 3.41 -1.27
CA ALA A 55 7.17 4.64 -1.62
C ALA A 55 7.29 4.82 -3.15
N VAL A 56 7.52 3.73 -3.89
CA VAL A 56 7.59 3.76 -5.35
C VAL A 56 6.23 4.10 -5.98
N HIS A 57 5.15 3.50 -5.48
CA HIS A 57 3.79 3.79 -5.93
C HIS A 57 3.41 5.25 -5.67
N SER A 58 3.73 5.77 -4.49
CA SER A 58 3.55 7.18 -4.15
C SER A 58 4.35 8.10 -5.08
N ALA A 59 5.60 7.75 -5.38
CA ALA A 59 6.42 8.50 -6.34
C ALA A 59 5.81 8.47 -7.75
N ARG A 60 5.28 7.32 -8.19
CA ARG A 60 4.56 7.20 -9.48
C ARG A 60 3.31 8.07 -9.52
N ALA A 61 2.49 8.05 -8.46
CA ALA A 61 1.30 8.88 -8.32
C ALA A 61 1.64 10.39 -8.35
N ALA A 62 2.77 10.76 -7.75
CA ALA A 62 3.32 12.12 -7.81
C ALA A 62 3.96 12.50 -9.16
N GLY A 63 3.92 11.62 -10.16
CA GLY A 63 4.41 11.87 -11.52
C GLY A 63 5.87 11.51 -11.79
N ALA A 64 6.57 10.83 -10.86
CA ALA A 64 7.93 10.36 -11.12
C ALA A 64 7.96 9.31 -12.23
N SER A 65 8.87 9.43 -13.21
CA SER A 65 9.02 8.43 -14.28
C SER A 65 9.69 7.15 -13.77
N TRP A 66 9.45 6.02 -14.46
CA TRP A 66 10.15 4.76 -14.17
C TRP A 66 11.67 4.86 -14.30
N GLU A 67 12.16 5.75 -15.16
CA GLU A 67 13.57 6.06 -15.31
C GLU A 67 14.13 6.70 -14.03
N ARG A 68 13.50 7.78 -13.55
CA ARG A 68 13.88 8.45 -12.29
C ARG A 68 13.83 7.51 -11.08
N ILE A 69 12.83 6.63 -11.02
CA ILE A 69 12.72 5.62 -9.97
C ILE A 69 13.88 4.61 -10.08
N GLY A 70 14.15 4.11 -11.29
CA GLY A 70 15.28 3.22 -11.56
C GLY A 70 16.61 3.83 -11.12
N ASP A 71 16.88 5.07 -11.52
CA ASP A 71 18.10 5.81 -11.13
C ASP A 71 18.23 5.94 -9.62
N THR A 72 17.13 6.28 -8.93
CA THR A 72 17.09 6.43 -7.47
C THR A 72 17.41 5.10 -6.76
N LEU A 73 16.87 4.00 -7.27
CA LEU A 73 17.08 2.65 -6.76
C LEU A 73 18.36 1.99 -7.27
N ARG A 74 19.07 2.65 -8.20
CA ARG A 74 20.27 2.15 -8.89
C ARG A 74 20.00 0.83 -9.63
N ILE A 75 18.85 0.74 -10.28
CA ILE A 75 18.45 -0.36 -11.16
C ILE A 75 18.00 0.20 -12.51
N SER A 76 17.91 -0.64 -13.54
CA SER A 76 17.42 -0.18 -14.84
C SER A 76 15.93 0.22 -14.77
N ARG A 77 15.50 1.11 -15.69
CA ARG A 77 14.08 1.44 -15.91
C ARG A 77 13.21 0.19 -16.06
N GLN A 78 13.68 -0.78 -16.85
CA GLN A 78 12.97 -2.03 -17.09
C GLN A 78 12.88 -2.88 -15.82
N ALA A 79 13.94 -2.98 -15.02
CA ALA A 79 13.92 -3.68 -13.73
C ALA A 79 12.96 -3.01 -12.73
N ALA A 80 12.93 -1.68 -12.69
CA ALA A 80 11.96 -0.94 -11.87
C ALA A 80 10.51 -1.20 -12.32
N GLN A 81 10.24 -1.13 -13.63
CA GLN A 81 8.91 -1.39 -14.18
C GLN A 81 8.46 -2.84 -13.95
N GLN A 82 9.37 -3.81 -14.10
CA GLN A 82 9.07 -5.22 -13.83
C GLN A 82 8.77 -5.47 -12.35
N ARG A 83 9.55 -4.87 -11.45
CA ARG A 83 9.44 -5.09 -10.01
C ARG A 83 8.26 -4.36 -9.36
N PHE A 84 7.93 -3.16 -9.84
CA PHE A 84 6.97 -2.27 -9.17
C PHE A 84 5.80 -1.83 -10.06
N GLY A 85 5.89 -2.04 -11.37
CA GLY A 85 4.83 -1.69 -12.32
C GLY A 85 3.76 -2.76 -12.50
N GLN A 86 3.96 -3.94 -11.91
CA GLN A 86 2.97 -5.01 -11.83
C GLN A 86 2.14 -4.83 -10.55
N GLU A 87 1.26 -3.83 -10.51
CA GLU A 87 0.00 -4.11 -9.83
C GLU A 87 -0.73 -5.07 -10.76
N ALA A 88 -0.98 -6.29 -10.27
CA ALA A 88 -1.83 -7.24 -10.97
C ALA A 88 -3.25 -6.65 -10.98
N ARG A 89 -3.53 -5.75 -11.92
CA ARG A 89 -4.90 -5.59 -12.40
C ARG A 89 -5.27 -6.93 -13.00
N PRO A 90 -6.31 -7.61 -12.50
CA PRO A 90 -6.82 -8.77 -13.20
C PRO A 90 -7.12 -8.35 -14.65
N VAL A 91 -6.66 -9.16 -15.61
CA VAL A 91 -6.84 -8.85 -17.02
C VAL A 91 -8.34 -8.87 -17.30
N GLY A 92 -8.91 -7.73 -17.70
CA GLY A 92 -10.36 -7.56 -17.90
C GLY A 92 -11.04 -6.64 -16.89
N THR A 93 -10.34 -6.18 -15.85
CA THR A 93 -10.95 -5.30 -14.85
C THR A 93 -11.01 -3.85 -15.30
N ARG A 94 -12.22 -3.28 -15.32
CA ARG A 94 -12.45 -1.88 -15.71
C ARG A 94 -11.84 -0.96 -14.65
N GLY A 95 -11.06 0.03 -15.08
CA GLY A 95 -10.49 1.07 -14.21
C GLY A 95 -11.15 2.42 -14.44
N ARG A 96 -11.31 3.22 -13.39
CA ARG A 96 -11.73 4.63 -13.50
C ARG A 96 -10.99 5.50 -12.48
N ARG A 97 -10.83 6.79 -12.80
CA ARG A 97 -10.32 7.77 -11.85
C ARG A 97 -11.47 8.56 -11.24
N LEU A 98 -11.56 8.58 -9.92
CA LEU A 98 -12.47 9.42 -9.16
C LEU A 98 -11.79 10.76 -8.88
N SER A 99 -12.20 11.80 -9.59
CA SER A 99 -11.67 13.16 -9.50
C SER A 99 -12.77 14.17 -9.88
N PRO A 100 -12.71 15.44 -9.42
CA PRO A 100 -11.89 15.92 -8.31
C PRO A 100 -12.48 15.51 -6.96
N VAL A 101 -11.65 15.12 -6.01
CA VAL A 101 -12.07 14.91 -4.61
C VAL A 101 -11.26 15.79 -3.67
N THR A 102 -11.79 16.04 -2.48
CA THR A 102 -11.12 16.74 -1.39
C THR A 102 -11.19 15.89 -0.12
N ALA A 103 -10.43 16.26 0.91
CA ALA A 103 -10.53 15.66 2.24
C ALA A 103 -11.96 15.68 2.83
N PHE A 104 -12.88 16.49 2.32
CA PHE A 104 -14.24 16.59 2.83
C PHE A 104 -15.24 15.75 2.01
N THR A 105 -14.96 15.52 0.72
CA THR A 105 -15.90 14.87 -0.21
C THR A 105 -15.46 13.46 -0.61
N GLU A 106 -14.20 13.11 -0.39
CA GLU A 106 -13.64 11.84 -0.85
C GLU A 106 -14.36 10.63 -0.26
N MET A 107 -14.69 10.63 1.03
CA MET A 107 -15.26 9.46 1.70
C MET A 107 -16.66 9.16 1.19
N GLU A 108 -17.51 10.19 1.05
CA GLU A 108 -18.86 10.05 0.48
C GLU A 108 -18.80 9.54 -0.96
N ARG A 109 -17.87 10.06 -1.78
CA ARG A 109 -17.71 9.62 -3.17
C ARG A 109 -17.14 8.21 -3.28
N LEU A 110 -16.28 7.80 -2.34
CA LEU A 110 -15.78 6.43 -2.25
C LEU A 110 -16.88 5.46 -1.80
N GLU A 111 -17.68 5.82 -0.80
CA GLU A 111 -18.83 5.01 -0.34
C GLU A 111 -19.83 4.78 -1.48
N GLU A 112 -20.16 5.81 -2.24
CA GLU A 112 -21.01 5.66 -3.44
C GLU A 112 -20.36 4.76 -4.48
N ALA A 113 -19.07 4.96 -4.77
CA ALA A 113 -18.35 4.12 -5.71
C ALA A 113 -18.32 2.64 -5.26
N GLY A 114 -18.08 2.40 -3.97
CA GLY A 114 -18.02 1.09 -3.34
C GLY A 114 -19.33 0.32 -3.45
N ARG A 115 -20.48 0.99 -3.32
CA ARG A 115 -21.81 0.38 -3.54
C ARG A 115 -21.99 -0.19 -4.95
N HIS A 116 -21.27 0.34 -5.93
CA HIS A 116 -21.30 -0.10 -7.33
C HIS A 116 -20.12 -1.00 -7.70
N GLY A 117 -19.41 -1.52 -6.70
CA GLY A 117 -18.28 -2.41 -6.88
C GLY A 117 -16.99 -1.73 -7.30
N TRP A 118 -16.89 -0.41 -7.17
CA TRP A 118 -15.64 0.28 -7.44
C TRP A 118 -14.81 0.38 -6.16
N HIS A 119 -13.66 -0.28 -6.15
CA HIS A 119 -12.75 -0.27 -5.02
C HIS A 119 -11.48 0.54 -5.31
N SER A 120 -11.05 1.36 -4.35
CA SER A 120 -9.84 2.17 -4.50
C SER A 120 -8.58 1.34 -4.30
N VAL A 121 -7.68 1.40 -5.28
CA VAL A 121 -6.38 0.70 -5.25
C VAL A 121 -5.22 1.67 -5.03
N ALA A 122 -5.39 2.93 -5.43
CA ALA A 122 -4.42 3.99 -5.22
C ALA A 122 -5.11 5.34 -5.09
N PHE A 123 -4.38 6.34 -4.59
CA PHE A 123 -4.89 7.68 -4.41
C PHE A 123 -3.78 8.73 -4.47
N GLY A 124 -4.17 9.97 -4.75
CA GLY A 124 -3.31 11.15 -4.70
C GLY A 124 -4.06 12.31 -4.05
N THR A 125 -3.47 13.52 -4.07
CA THR A 125 -3.99 14.68 -3.31
C THR A 125 -5.46 15.01 -3.57
N LEU A 126 -5.97 14.76 -4.79
CA LEU A 126 -7.33 15.12 -5.20
C LEU A 126 -8.02 14.04 -6.04
N TYR A 127 -7.53 12.79 -5.99
CA TYR A 127 -8.10 11.70 -6.78
C TYR A 127 -7.91 10.33 -6.12
N HIS A 128 -8.77 9.39 -6.51
CA HIS A 128 -8.58 7.96 -6.28
C HIS A 128 -8.58 7.21 -7.61
N ASP A 129 -7.70 6.24 -7.77
CA ASP A 129 -7.75 5.25 -8.84
C ASP A 129 -8.56 4.06 -8.35
N LEU A 130 -9.62 3.75 -9.10
CA LEU A 130 -10.59 2.72 -8.77
C LEU A 130 -10.56 1.60 -9.81
N VAL A 131 -10.84 0.39 -9.34
CA VAL A 131 -10.94 -0.82 -10.13
C VAL A 131 -12.33 -1.44 -9.86
N GLN A 132 -12.97 -1.99 -10.89
CA GLN A 132 -14.29 -2.60 -10.78
C GLN A 132 -14.18 -4.03 -10.22
N ASP A 133 -15.01 -4.37 -9.26
CA ASP A 133 -15.07 -5.68 -8.61
C ASP A 133 -16.50 -6.23 -8.66
N ASP A 134 -16.66 -7.52 -8.33
CA ASP A 134 -17.94 -8.21 -8.28
C ASP A 134 -18.63 -8.16 -6.91
N GLN A 135 -18.08 -7.34 -6.01
CA GLN A 135 -18.55 -7.13 -4.65
C GLN A 135 -18.51 -5.64 -4.26
N GLN A 136 -19.31 -5.25 -3.27
CA GLN A 136 -19.29 -3.92 -2.69
C GLN A 136 -18.12 -3.72 -1.72
N TRP A 137 -17.75 -2.46 -1.53
CA TRP A 137 -16.61 -2.07 -0.69
C TRP A 137 -16.95 -0.94 0.28
N GLU A 138 -16.48 -1.09 1.52
CA GLU A 138 -16.51 -0.06 2.56
C GLU A 138 -15.17 0.66 2.65
N TYR A 139 -15.19 1.89 3.15
CA TYR A 139 -14.01 2.72 3.28
C TYR A 139 -13.89 3.35 4.64
N ARG A 140 -12.64 3.52 5.08
CA ARG A 140 -12.32 4.22 6.33
C ARG A 140 -11.10 5.09 6.17
N ARG A 141 -11.21 6.33 6.64
CA ARG A 141 -10.06 7.22 6.84
C ARG A 141 -9.74 7.30 8.32
N VAL A 142 -8.50 6.98 8.66
CA VAL A 142 -7.98 7.04 10.04
C VAL A 142 -6.74 7.91 10.08
N SER A 143 -6.36 8.36 11.27
CA SER A 143 -5.07 9.00 11.48
C SER A 143 -3.94 7.99 11.18
N VAL A 144 -2.83 8.44 10.60
CA VAL A 144 -1.64 7.60 10.42
C VAL A 144 -1.07 7.05 11.73
N PHE A 145 -1.47 7.60 12.88
CA PHE A 145 -1.10 7.11 14.21
C PHE A 145 -2.01 5.99 14.74
N SER A 146 -3.07 5.63 14.02
CA SER A 146 -3.95 4.50 14.38
C SER A 146 -3.25 3.16 14.17
N SER A 147 -3.62 2.14 14.96
CA SER A 147 -3.03 0.80 14.85
C SER A 147 -3.43 0.13 13.53
N ARG A 148 -2.46 -0.02 12.61
CA ARG A 148 -2.60 -0.76 11.35
C ARG A 148 -3.04 -2.21 11.59
N HIS A 149 -2.37 -2.91 12.52
CA HIS A 149 -2.67 -4.30 12.82
C HIS A 149 -4.10 -4.54 13.33
N ALA A 150 -4.65 -3.59 14.09
CA ALA A 150 -6.04 -3.71 14.55
C ALA A 150 -7.03 -3.63 13.39
N LEU A 151 -6.77 -2.74 12.43
CA LEU A 151 -7.60 -2.58 11.23
C LEU A 151 -7.47 -3.80 10.30
N GLU A 152 -6.25 -4.29 10.06
CA GLU A 152 -6.02 -5.50 9.26
C GLU A 152 -6.69 -6.74 9.88
N ALA A 153 -6.68 -6.86 11.21
CA ALA A 153 -7.39 -7.94 11.91
C ALA A 153 -8.93 -7.87 11.77
N GLU A 154 -9.48 -6.68 11.50
CA GLU A 154 -10.90 -6.45 11.20
C GLU A 154 -11.22 -6.61 9.70
N GLY A 155 -10.24 -7.01 8.89
CA GLY A 155 -10.36 -7.21 7.44
C GLY A 155 -10.17 -5.94 6.61
N TRP A 156 -9.66 -4.86 7.20
CA TRP A 156 -9.37 -3.64 6.45
C TRP A 156 -8.04 -3.75 5.71
N GLU A 157 -8.09 -3.48 4.42
CA GLU A 157 -6.94 -3.41 3.53
C GLU A 157 -6.52 -1.95 3.36
N ARG A 158 -5.22 -1.68 3.48
CA ARG A 158 -4.70 -0.33 3.32
C ARG A 158 -4.67 0.06 1.85
N ILE A 159 -5.25 1.21 1.51
CA ILE A 159 -5.21 1.76 0.16
C ILE A 159 -3.98 2.63 0.03
N GLY A 160 -3.08 2.29 -0.90
CA GLY A 160 -1.88 3.07 -1.22
C GLY A 160 -1.04 3.46 0.00
N SER A 161 -0.13 4.41 -0.19
CA SER A 161 1.00 4.54 0.73
C SER A 161 1.21 5.89 1.39
N MET A 162 0.57 6.98 0.94
CA MET A 162 0.82 8.29 1.56
C MET A 162 -0.21 9.38 1.21
N TRP A 163 -0.87 9.91 2.25
CA TRP A 163 -1.25 11.33 2.39
C TRP A 163 -1.36 11.69 3.87
N ILE A 164 -0.23 12.04 4.49
CA ILE A 164 -0.20 12.48 5.90
C ILE A 164 -1.08 13.74 6.06
N PRO A 165 -1.95 13.81 7.08
CA PRO A 165 -2.00 13.00 8.31
C PRO A 165 -2.92 11.77 8.27
N TRP A 166 -3.45 11.38 7.11
CA TRP A 166 -4.46 10.33 6.99
C TRP A 166 -3.94 9.03 6.35
N ALA A 167 -4.56 7.92 6.73
CA ALA A 167 -4.44 6.62 6.07
C ALA A 167 -5.84 6.17 5.64
N TYR A 168 -5.93 5.64 4.43
CA TYR A 168 -7.15 5.13 3.83
C TYR A 168 -7.15 3.61 3.85
N TYR A 169 -8.30 3.06 4.18
CA TYR A 169 -8.53 1.63 4.20
C TYR A 169 -9.81 1.31 3.44
N ALA A 170 -9.83 0.16 2.79
CA ALA A 170 -11.00 -0.42 2.14
C ALA A 170 -11.24 -1.83 2.69
N ARG A 171 -12.49 -2.29 2.66
CA ARG A 171 -12.83 -3.67 3.03
C ARG A 171 -13.95 -4.20 2.14
N PRO A 172 -13.85 -5.42 1.59
CA PRO A 172 -14.94 -6.03 0.86
C PRO A 172 -16.08 -6.42 1.79
N THR A 173 -17.33 -6.19 1.38
CA THR A 173 -18.50 -6.56 2.19
C THR A 173 -19.00 -7.97 1.92
N GLY A 174 -18.61 -8.56 0.78
CA GLY A 174 -19.16 -9.81 0.26
C GLY A 174 -20.56 -9.69 -0.35
N GLU A 175 -21.12 -8.49 -0.41
CA GLU A 175 -22.40 -8.23 -1.09
C GLU A 175 -22.17 -7.93 -2.58
N PRO A 176 -23.06 -8.37 -3.49
CA PRO A 176 -22.94 -8.03 -4.90
C PRO A 176 -23.14 -6.52 -5.13
N PRO A 177 -22.52 -5.92 -6.16
CA PRO A 177 -22.62 -4.50 -6.47
C PRO A 177 -24.04 -4.12 -6.90
N LEU A 178 -24.46 -2.93 -6.49
CA LEU A 178 -25.67 -2.31 -7.01
C LEU A 178 -25.48 -1.96 -8.48
N PRO A 179 -26.53 -2.08 -9.32
CA PRO A 179 -26.45 -1.70 -10.72
C PRO A 179 -26.05 -0.22 -10.85
N GLU A 180 -25.12 0.08 -11.75
CA GLU A 180 -24.69 1.46 -11.97
C GLU A 180 -25.88 2.32 -12.45
N PRO A 181 -26.05 3.55 -11.92
CA PRO A 181 -27.03 4.48 -12.43
C PRO A 181 -26.67 4.85 -13.88
N ALA A 182 -27.66 4.83 -14.77
CA ALA A 182 -27.51 4.97 -16.22
C ALA A 182 -26.81 6.27 -16.69
N GLU A 183 -26.60 7.25 -15.80
CA GLU A 183 -26.08 8.59 -16.12
C GLU A 183 -24.58 8.79 -15.80
N ALA A 184 -23.88 7.81 -15.20
CA ALA A 184 -22.46 7.96 -14.82
C ALA A 184 -21.45 7.88 -16.00
N SER A 185 -21.92 7.84 -17.24
CA SER A 185 -21.08 7.84 -18.45
C SER A 185 -20.60 9.24 -18.88
N VAL A 186 -21.08 10.31 -18.25
CA VAL A 186 -20.73 11.70 -18.60
C VAL A 186 -19.62 12.21 -17.66
N GLY A 187 -18.37 12.04 -18.08
CA GLY A 187 -17.21 12.60 -17.37
C GLY A 187 -15.91 11.80 -17.49
N ILE A 188 -15.83 10.87 -18.45
CA ILE A 188 -14.70 9.94 -18.60
C ILE A 188 -13.61 10.63 -19.44
N GLU A 189 -12.62 11.24 -18.79
CA GLU A 189 -11.31 11.37 -19.41
C GLU A 189 -10.59 10.01 -19.28
N PRO A 190 -10.13 9.41 -20.39
CA PRO A 190 -9.33 8.20 -20.33
C PRO A 190 -8.02 8.51 -19.60
N ALA A 191 -7.62 7.63 -18.67
CA ALA A 191 -6.30 7.69 -18.05
C ALA A 191 -5.23 7.57 -19.16
N ALA A 192 -4.48 8.66 -19.38
CA ALA A 192 -3.33 8.71 -20.28
C ALA A 192 -2.11 7.99 -19.70
#